data_AF-A0A8S9R2N4-F1
#
_entry.id   AF-A0A8S9R2N4-F1
#
_cell.length_a   1.000
_cell.length_b   1.000
_cell.length_c   1.000
_cell.angle_alpha   90.00
_cell.angle_beta   90.00
_cell.angle_gamma   90.00
#
_symmetry.space_group_name_H-M   'P 1'
#
loop_
_entity.id
_entity.type
_entity.pdbx_description
1 polymer ?
#
loop_
_entity_poly.entity_id
_entity_poly.type
_entity_poly.pdbx_seq_one_letter_code
_entity_poly.pdbx_strand_id
1 'polypeptide(L)'
;MSTSNTITFILFIATTLLASCNAAENAASQPLFPAILIFGDSTVDTGNNNYPINTFFRATHLPYGMDLPNHEANGRFSNGKLIPDILAAK
;
A
#
# COMPACT_ATOMS: atom_id res chain seq x y z
N MET A 1 -16.20 -41.83 26.11
CA MET A 1 -16.62 -40.46 26.48
C MET A 1 -15.45 -39.55 26.86
N SER A 2 -14.47 -40.00 27.66
CA SER A 2 -13.32 -39.16 28.07
C SER A 2 -12.39 -38.73 26.91
N THR A 3 -12.06 -39.63 25.98
CA THR A 3 -11.11 -39.38 24.87
C THR A 3 -11.62 -38.39 23.81
N SER A 4 -12.93 -38.36 23.56
CA SER A 4 -13.54 -37.41 22.61
C SER A 4 -13.42 -35.99 23.14
N ASN A 5 -13.75 -35.77 24.42
CA ASN A 5 -13.69 -34.45 25.05
C ASN A 5 -12.25 -33.92 25.12
N THR A 6 -11.26 -34.79 25.34
CA THR A 6 -9.84 -34.39 25.30
C THR A 6 -9.39 -33.96 23.90
N ILE A 7 -9.84 -34.64 22.84
CA ILE A 7 -9.50 -34.26 21.45
C ILE A 7 -10.11 -32.91 21.09
N THR A 8 -11.38 -32.68 21.42
CA THR A 8 -12.07 -31.41 21.16
C THR A 8 -11.40 -30.25 21.91
N PHE A 9 -10.96 -30.48 23.15
CA PHE A 9 -10.25 -29.49 23.94
C PHE A 9 -8.87 -29.14 23.35
N ILE A 10 -8.10 -30.13 22.89
CA ILE A 10 -6.83 -29.90 22.20
C ILE A 10 -7.04 -29.12 20.90
N LEU A 11 -8.08 -29.47 20.13
CA LEU A 11 -8.38 -28.78 18.87
C LEU A 11 -8.78 -27.32 19.12
N PHE A 12 -9.54 -27.04 20.18
CA PHE A 12 -9.90 -25.69 20.59
C PHE A 12 -8.69 -24.86 21.05
N ILE A 13 -7.74 -25.47 21.77
CA ILE A 13 -6.49 -24.80 22.14
C ILE A 13 -5.65 -24.52 20.89
N ALA A 14 -5.52 -25.48 19.97
CA ALA A 14 -4.76 -25.30 18.74
C ALA A 14 -5.32 -24.17 17.87
N THR A 15 -6.65 -24.11 17.69
CA THR A 15 -7.29 -23.06 16.89
C THR A 15 -7.18 -21.68 17.54
N THR A 16 -7.29 -21.59 18.87
CA THR A 16 -7.12 -20.31 19.59
C THR A 16 -5.68 -19.81 19.58
N LEU A 17 -4.68 -20.70 19.67
CA LEU A 17 -3.28 -20.33 19.47
C LEU A 17 -3.00 -19.85 18.04
N LEU A 18 -3.52 -20.54 17.03
CA LEU A 18 -3.38 -20.16 15.62
C LEU A 18 -4.07 -18.81 15.32
N ALA A 19 -5.23 -18.53 15.91
CA ALA A 19 -5.87 -17.24 15.77
C ALA A 19 -5.04 -16.11 16.42
N SER A 20 -4.42 -16.39 17.57
CA SER A 20 -3.62 -15.41 18.32
C SER A 20 -2.30 -15.06 17.62
N CYS A 21 -1.62 -16.04 17.00
CA CYS A 21 -0.38 -15.76 16.26
C CYS A 21 -0.62 -14.89 15.02
N ASN A 22 -1.73 -15.13 14.29
CA ASN A 22 -2.12 -14.30 13.16
C ASN A 22 -2.49 -12.86 13.59
N ALA A 23 -3.11 -12.68 14.75
CA ALA A 23 -3.45 -11.35 15.26
C ALA A 23 -2.20 -10.51 15.61
N ALA A 24 -1.15 -11.15 16.16
CA ALA A 24 0.10 -10.49 16.51
C ALA A 24 0.88 -10.00 15.26
N GLU A 25 0.90 -10.81 14.18
CA GLU A 25 1.52 -10.41 12.90
C GLU A 25 0.78 -9.23 12.26
N ASN A 26 -0.55 -9.23 12.30
CA ASN A 26 -1.35 -8.15 11.74
C ASN A 26 -1.19 -6.83 12.50
N ALA A 27 -0.99 -6.87 13.83
CA ALA A 27 -0.76 -5.67 14.64
C ALA A 27 0.60 -5.00 14.35
N ALA A 28 1.61 -5.79 13.98
CA ALA A 28 2.94 -5.26 13.61
C ALA A 28 2.97 -4.63 12.21
N SER A 29 1.97 -4.89 11.37
CA SER A 29 1.89 -4.40 9.98
C SER A 29 0.93 -3.21 9.80
N GLN A 30 0.38 -2.65 10.88
CA GLN A 30 -0.52 -1.50 10.75
C GLN A 30 0.27 -0.21 10.51
N PRO A 31 -0.16 0.62 9.54
CA PRO A 31 0.49 1.90 9.31
C PRO A 31 0.31 2.81 10.53
N LEU A 32 1.32 3.63 10.83
CA LEU A 32 1.33 4.52 12.00
C LEU A 32 0.17 5.52 11.97
N PHE A 33 -0.29 5.88 10.78
CA PHE A 33 -1.43 6.75 10.53
C PHE A 33 -2.31 6.15 9.42
N PRO A 34 -3.62 6.43 9.41
CA PRO A 34 -4.54 5.85 8.43
C PRO A 34 -4.40 6.47 7.02
N ALA A 35 -3.77 7.66 6.90
CA ALA A 35 -3.60 8.36 5.62
C ALA A 35 -2.45 9.37 5.67
N ILE A 36 -1.90 9.70 4.49
CA ILE A 36 -0.97 10.81 4.26
C ILE A 36 -1.64 11.82 3.35
N LEU A 37 -1.69 13.08 3.78
CA LEU A 37 -2.13 14.22 2.95
C LEU A 37 -0.90 15.01 2.52
N ILE A 38 -0.68 15.12 1.22
CA ILE A 38 0.55 15.71 0.66
C ILE A 38 0.18 16.94 -0.17
N PHE A 39 0.84 18.05 0.14
CA PHE A 39 0.72 19.32 -0.56
C PHE A 39 2.06 19.68 -1.16
N GLY A 40 2.07 20.19 -2.39
CA GLY A 40 3.29 20.59 -3.06
C GLY A 40 3.08 20.89 -4.53
N ASP A 41 4.14 20.68 -5.30
CA ASP A 41 4.22 20.92 -6.74
C ASP A 41 4.37 19.61 -7.52
N SER A 42 4.90 19.69 -8.73
CA SER A 42 5.18 18.54 -9.60
C SER A 42 5.99 17.41 -8.94
N THR A 43 6.84 17.71 -7.96
CA THR A 43 7.72 16.72 -7.31
C THR A 43 6.95 15.68 -6.49
N VAL A 44 5.73 16.01 -6.08
CA VAL A 44 4.85 15.14 -5.30
C VAL A 44 3.52 14.86 -6.00
N ASP A 45 3.32 15.41 -7.20
CA ASP A 45 2.09 15.22 -7.96
C ASP A 45 2.04 13.87 -8.66
N THR A 46 1.10 13.02 -8.23
CA THR A 46 0.87 11.69 -8.79
C THR A 46 -0.07 11.66 -10.00
N GLY A 47 -0.42 12.82 -10.57
CA GLY A 47 -1.23 12.95 -11.77
C GLY A 47 -2.47 13.85 -11.61
N ASN A 48 -2.57 14.62 -10.54
CA ASN A 48 -3.64 15.62 -10.35
C ASN A 48 -3.64 16.62 -11.51
N ASN A 49 -2.48 16.98 -12.03
CA ASN A 49 -2.36 17.91 -13.14
C ASN A 49 -2.94 17.40 -14.49
N ASN A 50 -3.41 16.15 -14.54
CA ASN A 50 -4.11 15.60 -15.71
C ASN A 50 -5.62 15.94 -15.73
N TYR A 51 -6.19 16.43 -14.63
CA TYR A 51 -7.62 16.69 -14.48
C TYR A 51 -7.91 18.02 -13.75
N PRO A 52 -9.03 18.72 -14.03
CA PRO A 52 -9.74 18.89 -15.30
C PRO A 52 -9.23 20.10 -16.11
N ILE A 53 -8.27 20.86 -15.58
CA ILE A 53 -7.74 22.07 -16.22
C ILE A 53 -6.69 21.66 -17.26
N ASN A 54 -6.77 22.25 -18.45
CA ASN A 54 -5.81 21.99 -19.51
C ASN A 54 -4.48 22.71 -19.21
N THR A 55 -3.68 22.11 -18.35
CA THR A 55 -2.38 22.63 -17.94
C THR A 55 -1.33 22.34 -19.00
N PHE A 56 -0.41 23.30 -19.20
CA PHE A 56 0.61 23.22 -20.25
C PHE A 56 1.67 22.14 -19.99
N PHE A 57 1.95 21.83 -18.73
CA PHE A 57 2.99 20.88 -18.34
C PHE A 57 2.33 19.60 -17.87
N ARG A 58 2.46 18.51 -18.62
CA ARG A 58 1.90 17.20 -18.23
C ARG A 58 2.95 16.12 -18.35
N ALA A 59 2.96 15.19 -17.40
CA ALA A 59 3.85 14.03 -17.42
C ALA A 59 3.15 12.77 -17.96
N THR A 60 2.41 12.94 -19.07
CA THR A 60 1.68 11.87 -19.79
C THR A 60 2.37 11.50 -21.11
N HIS A 61 3.70 11.58 -21.14
CA HIS A 61 4.56 11.28 -22.29
C HIS A 61 5.92 10.77 -21.79
N LEU A 62 6.66 10.10 -22.67
CA LEU A 62 8.04 9.70 -22.39
C LEU A 62 8.92 10.93 -22.09
N PRO A 63 9.90 10.82 -21.18
CA PRO A 63 10.40 9.61 -20.53
C PRO A 63 9.68 9.20 -19.23
N TYR A 64 8.65 9.92 -18.81
CA TYR A 64 8.00 9.69 -17.52
C TYR A 64 7.36 8.30 -17.41
N GLY A 65 7.47 7.68 -16.23
CA GLY A 65 6.95 6.35 -15.94
C GLY A 65 7.75 5.16 -16.51
N MET A 66 8.90 5.39 -17.17
CA MET A 66 9.72 4.31 -17.76
C MET A 66 10.25 3.29 -16.77
N ASP A 67 10.47 3.66 -15.51
CA ASP A 67 10.99 2.77 -14.45
C ASP A 67 9.86 2.16 -13.59
N LEU A 68 8.59 2.43 -13.94
CA LEU A 68 7.43 1.79 -13.30
C LEU A 68 7.15 0.42 -13.93
N PRO A 69 6.43 -0.48 -13.22
CA PRO A 69 6.16 -1.83 -13.71
C PRO A 69 5.44 -1.90 -15.07
N ASN A 70 4.65 -0.88 -15.41
CA ASN A 70 3.95 -0.78 -16.69
C ASN A 70 4.76 -0.06 -17.78
N HIS A 71 5.90 0.58 -17.45
CA HIS A 71 6.72 1.35 -18.39
C HIS A 71 5.93 2.42 -19.17
N GLU A 72 4.91 3.02 -18.54
CA GLU A 72 4.00 3.97 -19.17
C GLU A 72 3.89 5.26 -18.35
N ALA A 73 3.79 6.38 -19.07
CA ALA A 73 3.59 7.68 -18.45
C ALA A 73 2.23 7.77 -17.76
N ASN A 74 2.24 8.11 -16.46
CA ASN A 74 1.06 8.08 -15.61
C ASN A 74 0.74 9.43 -14.94
N GLY A 75 1.35 10.52 -15.39
CA GLY A 75 1.17 11.86 -14.81
C GLY A 75 2.14 12.21 -13.68
N ARG A 76 3.06 11.32 -13.29
CA ARG A 76 4.15 11.63 -12.36
C ARG A 76 5.30 12.29 -13.08
N PHE A 77 5.82 13.39 -12.54
CA PHE A 77 7.02 14.07 -13.05
C PHE A 77 8.33 13.33 -12.67
N SER A 78 8.35 12.01 -12.88
CA SER A 78 9.51 11.13 -12.66
C SER A 78 9.43 9.91 -13.60
N ASN A 79 10.57 9.26 -13.87
CA ASN A 79 10.56 7.96 -14.52
C ASN A 79 10.01 6.86 -13.61
N GLY A 80 10.05 7.04 -12.29
CA GLY A 80 9.64 6.04 -11.31
C GLY A 80 8.70 6.59 -10.24
N LYS A 81 8.76 5.97 -9.07
CA LYS A 81 8.01 6.37 -7.88
C LYS A 81 8.40 7.77 -7.40
N LEU A 82 7.42 8.52 -6.90
CA LEU A 82 7.66 9.77 -6.16
C LEU A 82 7.83 9.48 -4.67
N ILE A 83 8.29 10.48 -3.90
CA ILE A 83 8.37 10.39 -2.43
C ILE A 83 7.04 9.95 -1.78
N PRO A 84 5.85 10.47 -2.19
CA PRO A 84 4.55 9.93 -1.77
C PRO A 84 4.42 8.41 -1.88
N ASP A 85 4.82 7.83 -3.01
CA ASP A 85 4.68 6.39 -3.28
C ASP A 85 5.60 5.57 -2.36
N ILE A 86 6.75 6.13 -1.97
CA ILE A 86 7.70 5.48 -1.05
C ILE A 86 7.22 5.58 0.40
N LEU A 87 6.69 6.74 0.80
CA LEU A 87 6.18 6.96 2.15
C LEU A 87 4.93 6.12 2.43
N ALA A 88 4.03 6.00 1.45
CA ALA A 88 2.80 5.21 1.58
C ALA A 88 3.03 3.68 1.53
N ALA A 89 4.20 3.23 1.08
CA ALA A 89 4.58 1.82 1.06
C ALA A 89 5.12 1.31 2.41
N LYS A 90 5.21 2.18 3.42
CA LYS A 90 5.77 1.91 4.73
C LYS A 90 4.69 1.95 5.80
#